data_AF-G4XU86-F1
#
_entry.id   AF-G4XU86-F1
#
_cell.length_a   1.000
_cell.length_b   1.000
_cell.length_c   1.000
_cell.angle_alpha   90.00
_cell.angle_beta   90.00
_cell.angle_gamma   90.00
#
_symmetry.space_group_name_H-M   'P 1'
#
loop_
_entity.id
_entity.type
_entity.pdbx_description
1 polymer ?
#
loop_
_entity_poly.entity_id
_entity_poly.type
_entity_poly.pdbx_seq_one_letter_code
_entity_poly.pdbx_strand_id
1 'polypeptide(L)'
;MEIGLAVGGAFLSSALNVLFDRLAPNGDLLNMFRKHKDHVKLLKKLKMTLCGLQIVLSDAENKQASNPSVSDWLNELRDAVDSAENLIEEVNYEALRLKVEGQHQNLAETSNKQVSDLNLCLSDDFFRNIKDKLEETIETLEVLEKQIGRLGLKEYFISTKQETGTPSTSLVVDSGIFGRQNEIEDLVGRLLSMDTKGKNLAVVPIV
;
A
#
# COMPACT_ATOMS: atom_id res chain seq x y z
N MET A 1 3.00 4.21 29.40
CA MET A 1 1.92 3.57 28.61
C MET A 1 2.30 3.79 27.16
N GLU A 2 2.91 2.78 26.54
CA GLU A 2 3.38 2.89 25.16
C GLU A 2 2.17 2.90 24.23
N ILE A 3 1.96 4.04 23.59
CA ILE A 3 1.10 4.17 22.42
C ILE A 3 1.92 3.66 21.25
N GLY A 4 1.93 2.34 21.10
CA GLY A 4 2.37 1.66 19.88
C GLY A 4 1.49 2.12 18.73
N LEU A 5 2.03 3.03 17.95
CA LEU A 5 1.45 3.63 16.77
C LEU A 5 1.07 2.51 15.77
N ALA A 6 -0.21 2.15 15.72
CA ALA A 6 -0.79 1.29 14.69
C ALA A 6 -0.84 2.04 13.34
N VAL A 7 0.33 2.31 12.76
CA VAL A 7 0.49 2.95 11.43
C VAL A 7 0.85 1.91 10.36
N GLY A 8 0.98 0.62 10.73
CA GLY A 8 1.31 -0.46 9.80
C GLY A 8 0.17 -0.93 8.88
N GLY A 9 -1.10 -0.77 9.27
CA GLY A 9 -2.21 -1.43 8.55
C GLY A 9 -2.62 -0.80 7.22
N ALA A 10 -2.46 0.52 7.09
CA ALA A 10 -2.71 1.19 5.82
C ALA A 10 -1.66 0.79 4.74
N PHE A 11 -0.47 0.34 5.16
CA PHE A 11 0.65 0.08 4.26
C PHE A 11 0.40 -1.14 3.38
N LEU A 12 0.15 -2.32 3.96
CA LEU A 12 -0.01 -3.56 3.19
C LEU A 12 -1.23 -3.52 2.27
N SER A 13 -2.36 -3.00 2.77
CA SER A 13 -3.55 -2.82 1.95
C SER A 13 -3.29 -1.91 0.75
N SER A 14 -2.51 -0.84 0.93
CA SER A 14 -2.14 0.06 -0.17
C SER A 14 -1.18 -0.59 -1.17
N ALA A 15 -0.16 -1.30 -0.69
CA ALA A 15 0.81 -2.00 -1.53
C ALA A 15 0.14 -3.08 -2.38
N LEU A 16 -0.79 -3.86 -1.80
CA LEU A 16 -1.57 -4.85 -2.54
C LEU A 16 -2.41 -4.21 -3.65
N ASN A 17 -3.03 -3.05 -3.41
CA ASN A 17 -3.79 -2.34 -4.44
C ASN A 17 -2.89 -1.91 -5.61
N VAL A 18 -1.70 -1.38 -5.32
CA VAL A 18 -0.71 -1.02 -6.36
C VAL A 18 -0.31 -2.26 -7.17
N LEU A 19 -0.06 -3.40 -6.49
CA LEU A 19 0.23 -4.67 -7.16
C LEU A 19 -0.93 -5.13 -8.04
N PHE A 20 -2.18 -5.03 -7.59
CA PHE A 20 -3.35 -5.42 -8.38
C PHE A 20 -3.56 -4.57 -9.62
N ASP A 21 -3.28 -3.27 -9.53
CA ASP A 21 -3.31 -2.35 -10.66
C ASP A 21 -2.21 -2.69 -11.68
N ARG A 22 -0.98 -2.96 -11.20
CA ARG A 22 0.13 -3.40 -12.06
C ARG A 22 -0.11 -4.78 -12.69
N LEU A 23 -0.83 -5.67 -12.00
CA LEU A 23 -1.23 -7.01 -12.47
C LEU A 23 -2.59 -7.01 -13.20
N ALA A 24 -3.12 -5.83 -13.58
CA ALA A 24 -4.37 -5.75 -14.31
C ALA A 24 -4.27 -6.46 -15.67
N PRO A 25 -5.33 -7.18 -16.14
CA PRO A 25 -5.28 -7.99 -17.36
C PRO A 25 -4.79 -7.28 -18.63
N ASN A 26 -5.00 -5.96 -18.71
CA ASN A 26 -4.61 -5.11 -19.83
C ASN A 26 -3.38 -4.23 -19.52
N GLY A 27 -2.72 -4.45 -18.39
CA GLY A 27 -1.57 -3.66 -17.95
C GLY A 27 -0.33 -3.87 -18.82
N ASP A 28 0.54 -2.86 -18.84
CA ASP A 28 1.78 -2.87 -19.61
C ASP A 28 2.66 -4.07 -19.26
N LEU A 29 2.70 -4.45 -17.98
CA LEU A 29 3.46 -5.59 -17.50
C LEU A 29 3.02 -6.91 -18.16
N LEU A 30 1.71 -7.19 -18.19
CA LEU A 30 1.20 -8.42 -18.83
C LEU A 30 1.47 -8.44 -20.34
N ASN A 31 1.49 -7.27 -20.99
CA ASN A 31 1.88 -7.15 -22.39
C ASN A 31 3.35 -7.51 -22.63
N MET A 32 4.25 -7.17 -21.69
CA MET A 32 5.67 -7.54 -21.76
C MET A 32 5.88 -9.05 -21.67
N PHE A 33 5.09 -9.73 -20.83
CA PHE A 33 5.15 -11.18 -20.68
C PHE A 33 4.30 -11.95 -21.71
N ARG A 34 3.58 -11.27 -22.61
CA ARG A 34 2.64 -11.90 -23.56
C ARG A 34 3.28 -12.99 -24.43
N LYS A 35 4.57 -12.84 -24.75
CA LYS A 35 5.34 -13.84 -25.51
C LYS A 35 5.61 -15.12 -24.71
N HIS A 36 5.62 -15.05 -23.38
CA HIS A 36 5.92 -16.15 -22.48
C HIS A 36 4.67 -16.55 -21.69
N LYS A 37 3.87 -17.46 -22.26
CA LYS A 37 2.59 -17.91 -21.69
C LYS A 37 2.68 -18.38 -20.23
N ASP A 38 3.81 -18.98 -19.86
CA ASP A 38 3.99 -19.51 -18.49
C ASP A 38 4.18 -18.40 -17.45
N HIS A 39 4.78 -17.26 -17.84
CA HIS A 39 4.91 -16.10 -16.95
C HIS A 39 3.56 -15.42 -16.71
N VAL A 40 2.73 -15.32 -17.74
CA VAL A 40 1.36 -14.80 -17.61
C VAL A 40 0.55 -15.65 -16.64
N LYS A 41 0.71 -16.98 -16.67
CA LYS A 41 0.06 -17.88 -15.71
C LYS A 41 0.57 -17.65 -14.28
N LEU A 42 1.89 -17.50 -14.10
CA LEU A 42 2.49 -17.23 -12.79
C LEU A 42 2.02 -15.88 -12.21
N LEU A 43 1.99 -14.82 -13.00
CA LEU A 43 1.48 -13.51 -12.57
C LEU A 43 0.00 -13.57 -12.18
N LYS A 44 -0.80 -14.34 -12.92
CA LYS A 44 -2.21 -14.59 -12.56
C LYS A 44 -2.33 -15.37 -11.25
N LYS A 45 -1.46 -16.36 -11.04
CA LYS A 45 -1.38 -17.15 -9.80
C LYS A 45 -1.03 -16.26 -8.61
N LEU A 46 0.02 -15.45 -8.72
CA LEU A 46 0.39 -14.44 -7.73
C LEU A 46 -0.81 -13.56 -7.35
N LYS A 47 -1.50 -12.99 -8.36
CA LYS A 47 -2.68 -12.16 -8.14
C LYS A 47 -3.76 -12.89 -7.33
N MET A 48 -4.06 -14.14 -7.68
CA MET A 48 -5.08 -14.93 -6.99
C MET A 48 -4.71 -15.21 -5.53
N THR A 49 -3.45 -15.59 -5.26
CA THR A 49 -2.96 -15.83 -3.90
C THR A 49 -2.99 -14.56 -3.05
N LEU A 50 -2.53 -13.43 -3.59
CA LEU A 50 -2.60 -12.13 -2.92
C LEU A 50 -4.04 -11.70 -2.62
N CYS A 51 -4.98 -11.93 -3.53
CA CYS A 51 -6.41 -11.68 -3.26
C CYS A 51 -6.93 -12.53 -2.09
N GLY A 52 -6.54 -13.81 -2.02
CA GLY A 52 -6.91 -14.71 -0.92
C GLY A 52 -6.33 -14.26 0.43
N LEU A 53 -5.15 -13.68 0.44
CA LEU A 53 -4.52 -13.14 1.66
C LEU A 53 -5.12 -11.79 2.08
N GLN A 54 -5.55 -10.95 1.12
CA GLN A 54 -6.12 -9.63 1.39
C GLN A 54 -7.37 -9.69 2.29
N ILE A 55 -8.21 -10.71 2.15
CA ILE A 55 -9.48 -10.81 2.89
C ILE A 55 -9.29 -10.99 4.41
N VAL A 56 -8.14 -11.52 4.82
CA VAL A 56 -7.82 -11.77 6.24
C VAL A 56 -6.89 -10.70 6.81
N LEU A 57 -6.40 -9.79 5.98
CA LEU A 57 -5.40 -8.79 6.35
C LEU A 57 -5.91 -7.89 7.49
N SER A 58 -7.15 -7.39 7.38
CA SER A 58 -7.73 -6.53 8.42
C SER A 58 -7.89 -7.24 9.77
N ASP A 59 -8.24 -8.52 9.78
CA ASP A 59 -8.34 -9.30 11.04
C ASP A 59 -6.95 -9.60 11.62
N ALA A 60 -5.98 -9.88 10.76
CA ALA A 60 -4.59 -10.09 11.15
C ALA A 60 -3.98 -8.83 11.80
N GLU A 61 -4.17 -7.66 11.18
CA GLU A 61 -3.69 -6.37 11.70
C GLU A 61 -4.28 -6.06 13.08
N ASN A 62 -5.59 -6.30 13.26
CA ASN A 62 -6.26 -6.13 14.55
C ASN A 62 -5.71 -7.07 15.64
N LYS A 63 -5.27 -8.28 15.25
CA LYS A 63 -4.74 -9.28 16.18
C LYS A 63 -3.24 -9.17 16.41
N GLN A 64 -2.50 -8.44 15.57
CA GLN A 64 -1.04 -8.31 15.60
C GLN A 64 -0.50 -7.96 16.99
N ALA A 65 -1.11 -6.98 17.66
CA ALA A 65 -0.67 -6.53 18.98
C ALA A 65 -0.92 -7.56 20.10
N SER A 66 -1.89 -8.45 19.90
CA SER A 66 -2.33 -9.43 20.92
C SER A 66 -1.77 -10.84 20.70
N ASN A 67 -1.33 -11.16 19.48
CA ASN A 67 -0.87 -12.50 19.11
C ASN A 67 0.47 -12.42 18.35
N PRO A 68 1.59 -12.77 19.02
CA PRO A 68 2.92 -12.75 18.39
C PRO A 68 3.00 -13.59 17.11
N SER A 69 2.32 -14.75 17.05
CA SER A 69 2.33 -15.59 15.84
C SER A 69 1.64 -14.94 14.65
N VAL A 70 0.63 -14.10 14.89
CA VAL A 70 0.01 -13.29 13.83
C VAL A 70 0.94 -12.14 13.41
N SER A 71 1.70 -11.58 14.35
CA SER A 71 2.72 -10.57 14.03
C SER A 71 3.83 -11.13 13.15
N ASP A 72 4.36 -12.32 13.49
CA ASP A 72 5.39 -12.97 12.67
C ASP A 72 4.84 -13.29 11.27
N TRP A 73 3.62 -13.82 11.20
CA TRP A 73 2.94 -14.07 9.92
C TRP A 73 2.76 -12.81 9.07
N LEU A 74 2.41 -11.68 9.67
CA LEU A 74 2.28 -10.40 8.96
C LEU A 74 3.62 -9.86 8.47
N ASN A 75 4.69 -10.05 9.23
CA ASN A 75 6.04 -9.65 8.80
C ASN A 75 6.47 -10.47 7.58
N GLU A 76 6.28 -11.79 7.60
CA GLU A 76 6.57 -12.66 6.46
C GLU A 76 5.71 -12.32 5.23
N LEU A 77 4.43 -11.98 5.44
CA LEU A 77 3.55 -11.50 4.37
C LEU A 77 4.08 -10.21 3.76
N ARG A 78 4.55 -9.28 4.59
CA ARG A 78 5.14 -8.03 4.14
C ARG A 78 6.39 -8.27 3.29
N ASP A 79 7.30 -9.10 3.76
CA ASP A 79 8.53 -9.41 3.03
C ASP A 79 8.23 -10.06 1.67
N ALA A 80 7.22 -10.94 1.60
CA ALA A 80 6.77 -11.54 0.34
C ALA A 80 6.11 -10.53 -0.61
N VAL A 81 5.31 -9.60 -0.09
CA VAL A 81 4.69 -8.52 -0.88
C VAL A 81 5.76 -7.55 -1.41
N ASP A 82 6.69 -7.13 -0.57
CA ASP A 82 7.82 -6.25 -0.95
C ASP A 82 8.70 -6.94 -2.02
N SER A 83 8.93 -8.25 -1.89
CA SER A 83 9.64 -9.05 -2.90
C SER A 83 8.89 -9.07 -4.24
N ALA A 84 7.57 -9.29 -4.23
CA ALA A 84 6.76 -9.26 -5.45
C ALA A 84 6.76 -7.88 -6.12
N GLU A 85 6.66 -6.80 -5.33
CA GLU A 85 6.74 -5.43 -5.82
C GLU A 85 8.09 -5.14 -6.46
N ASN A 86 9.18 -5.48 -5.79
CA ASN A 86 10.53 -5.28 -6.31
C ASN A 86 10.77 -6.01 -7.64
N LEU A 87 10.27 -7.25 -7.79
CA LEU A 87 10.35 -7.97 -9.07
C LEU A 87 9.59 -7.28 -10.20
N ILE A 88 8.40 -6.77 -9.90
CA ILE A 88 7.58 -6.02 -10.86
C ILE A 88 8.28 -4.71 -11.25
N GLU A 89 8.92 -4.02 -10.31
CA GLU A 89 9.67 -2.80 -10.57
C GLU A 89 10.94 -3.05 -11.36
N GLU A 90 11.66 -4.15 -11.11
CA GLU A 90 12.84 -4.57 -11.89
C GLU A 90 12.48 -4.74 -13.37
N VAL A 91 11.34 -5.38 -13.65
CA VAL A 91 10.84 -5.55 -15.03
C VAL A 91 10.46 -4.22 -15.65
N ASN A 92 9.73 -3.36 -14.93
CA ASN A 92 9.32 -2.05 -15.42
C ASN A 92 10.53 -1.15 -15.71
N TYR A 93 11.55 -1.20 -14.84
CA TYR A 93 12.79 -0.45 -15.01
C TYR A 93 13.52 -0.87 -16.29
N GLU A 94 13.71 -2.18 -16.51
CA GLU A 94 14.37 -2.67 -17.71
C GLU A 94 13.55 -2.37 -18.98
N ALA A 95 12.22 -2.40 -18.89
CA ALA A 95 11.33 -1.95 -19.97
C ALA A 95 11.61 -0.50 -20.39
N LEU A 96 11.66 0.39 -19.39
CA LEU A 96 11.87 1.82 -19.58
C LEU A 96 13.28 2.09 -20.08
N ARG A 97 14.28 1.40 -19.52
CA ARG A 97 15.67 1.51 -19.95
C ARG A 97 15.82 1.17 -21.43
N LEU A 98 15.30 0.03 -21.88
CA LEU A 98 15.35 -0.37 -23.28
C LEU A 98 14.60 0.61 -24.19
N LYS A 99 13.48 1.19 -23.73
CA LYS A 99 12.76 2.22 -24.47
C LYS A 99 13.59 3.49 -24.65
N VAL A 100 14.28 3.96 -23.60
CA VAL A 100 15.13 5.15 -23.63
C VAL A 100 16.40 4.91 -24.46
N GLU A 101 17.06 3.77 -24.29
CA GLU A 101 18.27 3.40 -25.07
C GLU A 101 17.92 3.22 -26.56
N GLY A 102 16.80 2.56 -26.87
CA GLY A 102 16.30 2.41 -28.23
C GLY A 102 15.90 3.74 -28.87
N GLN A 103 15.35 4.68 -28.11
CA GLN A 103 15.07 6.04 -28.60
C GLN A 103 16.36 6.83 -28.92
N HIS A 104 17.43 6.66 -28.13
CA HIS A 104 18.73 7.27 -28.42
C HIS A 104 19.39 6.71 -29.68
N GLN A 105 19.25 5.40 -29.96
CA GLN A 105 19.75 4.79 -31.19
C GLN A 105 19.00 5.28 -32.44
N ASN A 106 17.67 5.45 -32.34
CA ASN A 106 16.86 5.97 -33.45
C ASN A 106 17.07 7.47 -33.73
N LEU A 107 17.55 8.25 -32.75
CA LEU A 107 17.93 9.67 -32.97
C LEU A 107 19.26 9.82 -33.72
N ALA A 108 20.17 8.83 -33.63
CA ALA A 108 21.42 8.83 -34.37
C ALA A 108 21.26 8.37 -35.84
N GLU A 109 20.22 7.58 -36.15
CA GLU A 109 19.99 7.02 -37.47
C GLU A 109 18.75 7.64 -38.15
N THR A 110 18.98 8.72 -38.89
CA THR A 110 18.01 9.30 -39.83
C THR A 110 17.81 8.38 -41.04
N SER A 111 17.03 7.30 -40.92
CA SER A 111 16.47 6.61 -42.11
C SER A 111 15.32 5.64 -41.79
N ASN A 112 14.09 6.08 -42.08
CA ASN A 112 13.00 5.30 -42.68
C ASN A 112 12.93 3.77 -42.42
N LYS A 113 12.77 3.34 -41.16
CA LYS A 113 12.16 2.04 -40.87
C LYS A 113 11.06 2.20 -39.83
N GLN A 114 9.93 1.57 -40.16
CA GLN A 114 8.66 1.65 -39.44
C GLN A 114 8.85 1.41 -37.95
N VAL A 115 8.31 2.35 -37.17
CA VAL A 115 8.12 2.29 -35.73
C VAL A 115 6.99 1.28 -35.47
N SER A 116 7.31 -0.01 -35.51
CA SER A 116 6.39 -1.06 -35.08
C SER A 116 7.26 -2.20 -34.59
N ASP A 117 7.07 -2.53 -33.33
CA ASP A 117 7.80 -3.57 -32.61
C ASP A 117 9.21 -3.13 -32.22
N LEU A 118 9.26 -2.25 -31.21
CA LEU A 118 10.25 -2.41 -30.16
C LEU A 118 10.09 -3.84 -29.61
N ASN A 119 10.72 -4.81 -30.28
CA ASN A 119 11.13 -6.07 -29.68
C ASN A 119 12.13 -5.69 -28.59
N LEU A 120 11.60 -5.19 -27.45
CA LEU A 120 12.30 -5.08 -26.18
C LEU A 120 12.64 -6.51 -25.77
N CYS A 121 13.64 -7.10 -26.41
CA CYS A 121 14.04 -8.47 -26.16
C CYS A 121 14.88 -8.46 -24.90
N LEU A 122 14.22 -8.31 -23.76
CA LEU A 122 14.79 -8.71 -22.49
C LEU A 122 15.36 -10.13 -22.66
N SER A 123 16.56 -10.36 -22.15
CA SER A 123 17.24 -11.65 -22.33
C SER A 123 16.39 -12.79 -21.76
N ASP A 124 16.43 -13.96 -22.39
CA ASP A 124 15.80 -15.16 -21.86
C ASP A 124 16.35 -15.51 -20.46
N ASP A 125 17.61 -15.16 -20.18
CA ASP A 125 18.22 -15.28 -18.84
C ASP A 125 17.55 -14.37 -17.81
N PHE A 126 17.19 -13.14 -18.20
CA PHE A 126 16.49 -12.19 -17.34
C PHE A 126 15.11 -12.73 -16.98
N PHE A 127 14.35 -13.17 -17.99
CA PHE A 127 13.03 -13.74 -17.77
C PHE A 127 13.09 -14.99 -16.90
N ARG A 128 14.08 -15.89 -17.12
CA ARG A 128 14.27 -17.07 -16.27
C ARG A 128 14.51 -16.67 -14.80
N ASN A 129 15.41 -15.72 -14.55
CA ASN A 129 15.68 -15.24 -13.19
C ASN A 129 14.43 -14.64 -12.53
N ILE A 130 13.65 -13.81 -13.24
CA ILE A 130 12.39 -13.25 -12.72
C ILE A 130 11.37 -14.36 -12.45
N LYS A 131 11.31 -15.37 -13.31
CA LYS A 131 10.40 -16.52 -13.13
C LYS A 131 10.73 -17.28 -11.85
N ASP A 132 12.00 -17.63 -11.65
CA ASP A 132 12.43 -18.44 -10.51
C ASP A 132 12.13 -17.70 -9.18
N LYS A 133 12.46 -16.40 -9.10
CA LYS A 133 12.13 -15.57 -7.93
C LYS A 133 10.63 -15.40 -7.72
N LEU A 134 9.85 -15.26 -8.79
CA LEU A 134 8.40 -15.15 -8.71
C LEU A 134 7.77 -16.46 -8.22
N GLU A 135 8.30 -17.61 -8.63
CA GLU A 135 7.86 -18.93 -8.17
C GLU A 135 8.13 -19.09 -6.67
N GLU A 136 9.34 -18.73 -6.21
CA GLU A 136 9.70 -18.70 -4.79
C GLU A 136 8.74 -17.79 -3.99
N THR A 137 8.46 -16.58 -4.48
CA THR A 137 7.54 -15.64 -3.83
C THR A 137 6.11 -16.18 -3.77
N ILE A 138 5.65 -16.89 -4.80
CA ILE A 138 4.32 -17.50 -4.78
C ILE A 138 4.28 -18.67 -3.78
N GLU A 139 5.33 -19.48 -3.72
CA GLU A 139 5.43 -20.59 -2.77
C GLU A 139 5.36 -20.10 -1.32
N THR A 140 6.06 -19.02 -0.98
CA THR A 140 5.99 -18.42 0.37
C THR A 140 4.58 -17.92 0.68
N LEU A 141 3.94 -17.22 -0.25
CA LEU A 141 2.55 -16.75 -0.10
C LEU A 141 1.55 -17.89 0.07
N GLU A 142 1.71 -19.01 -0.65
CA GLU A 142 0.87 -20.21 -0.48
C GLU A 142 1.07 -20.89 0.88
N VAL A 143 2.31 -20.87 1.42
CA VAL A 143 2.58 -21.35 2.77
C VAL A 143 1.85 -20.47 3.79
N LEU A 144 1.91 -19.15 3.63
CA LEU A 144 1.19 -18.20 4.49
C LEU A 144 -0.33 -18.40 4.42
N GLU A 145 -0.87 -18.63 3.23
CA GLU A 145 -2.29 -18.92 3.02
C GLU A 145 -2.75 -20.16 3.78
N LYS A 146 -1.94 -21.24 3.78
CA LYS A 146 -2.22 -22.47 4.55
C LYS A 146 -2.17 -22.26 6.06
N GLN A 147 -1.45 -21.25 6.55
CA GLN A 147 -1.34 -20.95 7.98
C GLN A 147 -2.55 -20.18 8.51
N ILE A 148 -3.31 -19.48 7.66
CA ILE A 148 -4.50 -18.68 8.02
C ILE A 148 -5.44 -19.44 8.95
N GLY A 149 -5.81 -20.68 8.58
CA GLY A 149 -6.74 -21.49 9.37
C GLY A 149 -6.21 -21.88 10.74
N ARG A 150 -4.88 -22.06 10.88
CA ARG A 150 -4.23 -22.38 12.16
C ARG A 150 -4.14 -21.17 13.08
N LEU A 151 -4.00 -19.98 12.49
CA LEU A 151 -3.95 -18.70 13.20
C LEU A 151 -5.35 -18.21 13.62
N GLY A 152 -6.42 -18.87 13.16
CA GLY A 152 -7.79 -18.48 13.46
C GLY A 152 -8.14 -17.09 12.89
N LEU A 153 -7.48 -16.74 11.78
CA LEU A 153 -7.77 -15.52 11.03
C LEU A 153 -9.12 -15.67 10.31
N LYS A 154 -9.92 -14.62 10.32
CA LYS A 154 -11.26 -14.60 9.74
C LYS A 154 -11.33 -13.62 8.59
N GLU A 155 -12.11 -13.98 7.58
CA GLU A 155 -12.44 -13.07 6.48
C GLU A 155 -13.21 -11.88 7.06
N TYR A 156 -12.65 -10.68 6.91
CA TYR A 156 -13.33 -9.46 7.30
C TYR A 156 -14.18 -9.00 6.11
N PHE A 157 -15.38 -9.56 5.97
CA PHE A 157 -16.39 -8.92 5.12
C PHE A 157 -16.74 -7.59 5.76
N ILE A 158 -16.65 -6.51 4.99
CA ILE A 158 -16.98 -5.13 5.40
C ILE A 158 -18.44 -5.10 5.87
N SER A 159 -18.68 -5.48 7.12
CA SER A 159 -19.90 -5.18 7.85
C SER A 159 -19.67 -3.82 8.47
N THR A 160 -19.74 -2.78 7.64
CA THR A 160 -19.95 -1.35 7.95
C THR A 160 -19.74 -0.97 9.42
N LYS A 161 -18.57 -1.27 9.97
CA LYS A 161 -18.12 -0.75 11.23
C LYS A 161 -16.99 0.16 10.86
N GLN A 162 -17.43 1.32 10.36
CA GLN A 162 -16.68 2.55 10.46
C GLN A 162 -16.04 2.52 11.85
N GLU A 163 -14.72 2.36 11.89
CA GLU A 163 -13.97 2.61 13.10
C GLU A 163 -14.36 4.02 13.51
N THR A 164 -15.11 4.13 14.60
CA THR A 164 -15.32 5.39 15.28
C THR A 164 -13.98 5.80 15.85
N GLY A 165 -13.11 6.32 14.99
CA GLY A 165 -12.08 7.25 15.42
C GLY A 165 -12.80 8.34 16.21
N THR A 166 -12.26 8.68 17.37
CA THR A 166 -12.79 9.78 18.17
C THR A 166 -12.84 11.01 17.25
N PRO A 167 -14.02 11.63 17.03
CA PRO A 167 -14.12 12.73 16.11
C PRO A 167 -13.18 13.86 16.57
N SER A 168 -12.14 14.15 15.80
CA SER A 168 -11.22 15.26 16.05
C SER A 168 -11.82 16.62 15.69
N THR A 169 -13.03 16.63 15.14
CA THR A 169 -13.76 17.84 14.72
C THR A 169 -14.87 18.14 15.70
N SER A 170 -14.79 19.26 16.42
CA SER A 170 -15.86 19.74 17.28
C SER A 170 -16.98 20.38 16.44
N LEU A 171 -17.82 19.56 15.80
CA LEU A 171 -19.15 20.03 15.38
C LEU A 171 -20.10 19.81 16.55
N VAL A 172 -20.02 20.72 17.51
CA VAL A 172 -20.93 20.74 18.66
C VAL A 172 -22.22 21.41 18.22
N VAL A 173 -23.35 20.72 18.37
CA VAL A 173 -24.66 21.35 18.29
C VAL A 173 -24.76 22.31 19.49
N ASP A 174 -24.80 23.60 19.21
CA ASP A 174 -24.67 24.71 20.18
C ASP A 174 -25.74 24.72 21.30
N SER A 175 -26.79 23.92 21.17
CA SER A 175 -27.96 23.96 22.05
C SER A 175 -27.84 23.17 23.36
N GLY A 176 -26.66 22.63 23.70
CA GLY A 176 -26.50 21.66 24.80
C GLY A 176 -25.53 22.05 25.92
N ILE A 177 -24.82 23.18 25.83
CA ILE A 177 -23.80 23.55 26.82
C ILE A 177 -24.42 24.48 27.87
N PHE A 178 -24.56 23.98 29.10
CA PHE A 178 -25.04 24.75 30.26
C PHE A 178 -23.97 24.80 31.35
N GLY A 179 -23.94 25.86 32.15
CA GLY A 179 -23.09 25.98 33.33
C GLY A 179 -21.66 26.43 33.08
N ARG A 180 -21.21 26.53 31.83
CA ARG A 180 -19.87 27.05 31.47
C ARG A 180 -19.85 28.53 31.07
N GLN A 181 -20.88 29.29 31.44
CA GLN A 181 -21.06 30.66 30.98
C GLN A 181 -19.92 31.58 31.46
N ASN A 182 -19.49 31.39 32.72
CA ASN A 182 -18.43 32.19 33.31
C ASN A 182 -17.07 31.89 32.67
N GLU A 183 -16.78 30.63 32.37
CA GLU A 183 -15.55 30.18 31.72
C GLU A 183 -15.50 30.64 30.25
N ILE A 184 -16.64 30.67 29.57
CA ILE A 184 -16.74 31.24 28.22
C ILE A 184 -16.46 32.74 28.26
N GLU A 185 -17.05 33.47 29.21
CA GLU A 185 -16.86 34.92 29.35
C GLU A 185 -15.40 35.26 29.73
N ASP A 186 -14.79 34.51 30.64
CA ASP A 186 -13.37 34.68 31.01
C ASP A 186 -12.44 34.41 29.81
N LEU A 187 -12.70 33.32 29.07
CA LEU A 187 -11.92 32.98 27.88
C LEU A 187 -12.06 34.06 26.79
N VAL A 188 -13.27 34.50 26.50
CA VAL A 188 -13.53 35.56 25.51
C VAL A 188 -12.88 36.88 25.96
N GLY A 189 -12.97 37.22 27.24
CA GLY A 189 -12.32 38.40 27.81
C GLY A 189 -10.79 38.34 27.65
N ARG A 190 -10.17 37.20 27.92
CA ARG A 190 -8.72 36.99 27.74
C ARG A 190 -8.28 37.09 26.29
N LEU A 191 -9.10 36.59 25.35
CA LEU A 191 -8.82 36.68 23.91
C LEU A 191 -8.98 38.11 23.37
N LEU A 192 -9.98 38.85 23.85
CA LEU A 192 -10.27 40.22 23.39
C LEU A 192 -9.42 41.29 24.08
N SER A 193 -8.95 41.04 25.31
CA SER A 193 -8.05 41.94 26.06
C SER A 193 -6.61 41.92 25.54
N MET A 194 -6.33 41.14 24.50
CA MET A 194 -4.97 41.00 23.99
C MET A 194 -4.60 42.19 23.08
N ASP A 195 -3.83 43.11 23.63
CA ASP A 195 -3.36 44.30 22.93
C ASP A 195 -2.49 43.92 21.71
N THR A 196 -2.88 44.36 20.52
CA THR A 196 -2.21 44.09 19.23
C THR A 196 -0.86 44.83 19.05
N LYS A 197 -0.28 45.36 20.13
CA LYS A 197 0.88 46.27 20.10
C LYS A 197 2.20 45.68 20.59
N GLY A 198 2.28 44.41 20.97
CA GLY A 198 3.54 43.79 21.42
C GLY A 198 3.78 42.43 20.79
N LYS A 199 5.00 42.17 20.30
CA LYS A 199 5.45 40.97 19.57
C LYS A 199 5.48 39.67 20.42
N ASN A 200 4.46 39.38 21.22
CA ASN A 200 4.40 38.19 22.07
C ASN A 200 3.21 37.31 21.66
N LEU A 201 3.49 36.07 21.27
CA LEU A 201 2.48 35.04 21.00
C LEU A 201 1.73 34.70 22.30
N ALA A 202 0.41 34.82 22.33
CA ALA A 202 -0.38 34.27 23.44
C ALA A 202 -0.60 32.80 23.23
N VAL A 203 -0.32 32.06 24.29
CA VAL A 203 -0.71 30.67 24.43
C VAL A 203 -1.74 30.61 25.54
N VAL A 204 -2.93 30.10 25.22
CA VAL A 204 -3.98 29.81 26.20
C VAL A 204 -4.05 28.30 26.36
N PRO A 205 -3.50 27.72 27.44
CA PRO A 205 -3.63 26.29 27.68
C PRO A 205 -5.08 25.96 28.03
N ILE A 206 -5.55 24.85 27.48
CA ILE A 206 -6.83 24.23 27.85
C ILE A 206 -6.47 23.03 28.73
N VAL A 207 -6.89 23.05 29.99
CA VAL A 207 -6.71 21.98 30.99
C VAL A 207 -8.02 21.31 31.32
#